data_AF-A0ABD6IR72-F1
#
_entry.id   AF-A0ABD6IR72-F1
#
_cell.length_a   1.000
_cell.length_b   1.000
_cell.length_c   1.000
_cell.angle_alpha   90.00
_cell.angle_beta   90.00
_cell.angle_gamma   90.00
#
_symmetry.space_group_name_H-M   'P 1'
#
loop_
_entity.id
_entity.type
_entity.pdbx_description
1 polymer ?
#
loop_
_entity_poly.entity_id
_entity_poly.type
_entity_poly.pdbx_seq_one_letter_code
_entity_poly.pdbx_strand_id
1 'polypeptide(L)'
;INGDGTPLRYMDKPSKDGGSADSWYSGVGNLDVHYSSGPANHMFYLLSEGSGTKVINGVTYNSPTSDGVAVAGIGRDAALQIWYKALTSYMTSSTNYAAARTAALNAAGALYGTNSAQYAGVGNAFAGINVGSHITPPSSGVTVTNPGSQSSTVGTAVSLQVQASSTNSGALTYSASGLPTGLSINSSTGVISGTPSAAGSYSTTVTVKDSTGATGTATFSWTVSTSGGGGCSSTQLLANPGFESGNTGWTA
;
A
#
# COMPACT_ATOMS: atom_id res chain seq x y z
N ILE A 1 39.25 -20.58 -3.44
CA ILE A 1 38.61 -19.74 -4.48
C ILE A 1 39.09 -20.27 -5.82
N ASN A 2 38.20 -20.52 -6.78
CA ASN A 2 38.48 -21.33 -7.99
C ASN A 2 39.57 -20.77 -8.91
N GLY A 3 40.04 -19.54 -8.68
CA GLY A 3 41.16 -18.94 -9.42
C GLY A 3 40.83 -18.58 -10.87
N ASP A 4 39.59 -18.82 -11.30
CA ASP A 4 39.11 -18.69 -12.68
C ASP A 4 38.06 -17.56 -12.85
N GLY A 5 37.81 -16.79 -11.79
CA GLY A 5 36.80 -15.73 -11.77
C GLY A 5 35.36 -16.20 -11.58
N THR A 6 35.11 -17.50 -11.42
CA THR A 6 33.77 -18.02 -11.12
C THR A 6 33.45 -17.97 -9.62
N PRO A 7 32.21 -17.64 -9.23
CA PRO A 7 31.76 -17.77 -7.86
C PRO A 7 31.90 -19.20 -7.33
N LEU A 8 32.31 -19.33 -6.06
CA LEU A 8 32.36 -20.63 -5.38
C LEU A 8 30.97 -21.24 -5.18
N ARG A 9 29.97 -20.39 -4.94
CA ARG A 9 28.56 -20.77 -4.71
C ARG A 9 27.63 -19.75 -5.32
N TYR A 10 26.42 -20.19 -5.64
CA TYR A 10 25.39 -19.39 -6.28
C TYR A 10 24.14 -19.38 -5.40
N MET A 11 23.55 -18.21 -5.17
CA MET A 11 22.27 -18.12 -4.47
C MET A 11 21.09 -18.21 -5.43
N ASP A 12 21.23 -17.74 -6.68
CA ASP A 12 20.17 -17.76 -7.69
C ASP A 12 19.82 -19.18 -8.15
N LYS A 13 20.83 -20.04 -8.26
CA LYS A 13 20.71 -21.44 -8.63
C LYS A 13 21.92 -22.22 -8.08
N PRO A 14 21.86 -22.68 -6.82
CA PRO A 14 22.96 -23.37 -6.14
C PRO A 14 23.67 -24.44 -6.96
N SER A 15 22.95 -25.25 -7.72
CA SER A 15 23.48 -26.34 -8.54
C SER A 15 24.48 -25.90 -9.61
N LYS A 16 24.59 -24.60 -9.90
CA LYS A 16 25.65 -24.04 -10.77
C LYS A 16 27.07 -24.26 -10.23
N ASP A 17 27.23 -24.55 -8.94
CA ASP A 17 28.52 -24.96 -8.36
C ASP A 17 28.84 -26.45 -8.55
N GLY A 18 27.90 -27.24 -9.10
CA GLY A 18 28.05 -28.66 -9.38
C GLY A 18 27.80 -29.61 -8.20
N GLY A 19 27.53 -29.10 -6.99
CA GLY A 19 27.35 -29.93 -5.79
C GLY A 19 26.17 -29.55 -4.89
N SER A 20 25.78 -28.27 -4.87
CA SER A 20 24.71 -27.79 -4.01
C SER A 20 23.32 -28.13 -4.55
N ALA A 21 22.39 -28.42 -3.63
CA ALA A 21 20.99 -28.64 -3.98
C ALA A 21 20.25 -27.31 -4.20
N ASP A 22 19.43 -27.22 -5.25
CA ASP A 22 18.57 -26.05 -5.49
C ASP A 22 17.35 -26.03 -4.56
N SER A 23 16.89 -27.20 -4.08
CA SER A 23 15.65 -27.32 -3.32
C SER A 23 15.74 -28.42 -2.28
N TRP A 24 14.87 -28.34 -1.28
CA TRP A 24 14.80 -29.33 -0.22
C TRP A 24 14.25 -30.67 -0.75
N TYR A 25 14.83 -31.74 -0.24
CA TYR A 25 14.33 -33.11 -0.36
C TYR A 25 14.76 -33.89 0.88
N SER A 26 14.13 -35.03 1.15
CA SER A 26 14.34 -35.81 2.38
C SER A 26 15.80 -36.23 2.63
N GLY A 27 16.58 -36.41 1.57
CA GLY A 27 17.99 -36.81 1.64
C GLY A 27 18.99 -35.64 1.67
N VAL A 28 18.55 -34.38 1.66
CA VAL A 28 19.46 -33.21 1.55
C VAL A 28 20.45 -33.13 2.71
N GLY A 29 20.06 -33.61 3.89
CA GLY A 29 20.91 -33.64 5.08
C GLY A 29 22.10 -34.61 4.99
N ASN A 30 22.14 -35.48 3.97
CA ASN A 30 23.27 -36.38 3.73
C ASN A 30 24.40 -35.72 2.93
N LEU A 31 24.15 -34.54 2.35
CA LEU A 31 25.19 -33.75 1.69
C LEU A 31 26.05 -33.04 2.73
N ASP A 32 27.30 -32.75 2.37
CA ASP A 32 28.14 -31.82 3.14
C ASP A 32 27.38 -30.50 3.38
N VAL A 33 27.59 -29.90 4.56
CA VAL A 33 26.87 -28.69 5.00
C VAL A 33 27.00 -27.52 4.02
N HIS A 34 28.09 -27.44 3.26
CA HIS A 34 28.28 -26.40 2.25
C HIS A 34 27.35 -26.61 1.04
N TYR A 35 27.01 -27.85 0.70
CA TYR A 35 26.10 -28.19 -0.39
C TYR A 35 24.63 -28.26 0.04
N SER A 36 24.37 -28.75 1.27
CA SER A 36 23.03 -28.72 1.86
C SER A 36 22.60 -27.32 2.30
N SER A 37 23.50 -26.32 2.26
CA SER A 37 23.16 -24.89 2.38
C SER A 37 22.49 -24.30 1.14
N GLY A 38 22.58 -24.98 -0.01
CA GLY A 38 22.02 -24.53 -1.29
C GLY A 38 20.55 -24.12 -1.21
N PRO A 39 19.63 -24.94 -0.69
CA PRO A 39 18.22 -24.57 -0.62
C PRO A 39 17.97 -23.31 0.22
N ALA A 40 18.67 -23.12 1.34
CA ALA A 40 18.54 -21.90 2.15
C ALA A 40 19.05 -20.65 1.40
N ASN A 41 20.16 -20.78 0.65
CA ASN A 41 20.66 -19.70 -0.20
C ASN A 41 19.65 -19.35 -1.29
N HIS A 42 19.05 -20.37 -1.91
CA HIS A 42 18.05 -20.20 -2.95
C HIS A 42 16.76 -19.57 -2.43
N MET A 43 16.29 -20.00 -1.26
CA MET A 43 15.14 -19.39 -0.59
C MET A 43 15.38 -17.90 -0.33
N PHE A 44 16.56 -17.52 0.17
CA PHE A 44 16.86 -16.11 0.43
C PHE A 44 16.90 -15.28 -0.87
N TYR A 45 17.43 -15.85 -1.96
CA TYR A 45 17.38 -15.21 -3.26
C TYR A 45 15.94 -15.04 -3.77
N LEU A 46 15.12 -16.11 -3.73
CA LEU A 46 13.72 -16.06 -4.13
C LEU A 46 12.94 -15.03 -3.32
N LEU A 47 13.18 -14.97 -2.01
CA LEU A 47 12.55 -14.00 -1.13
C LEU A 47 12.95 -12.57 -1.50
N SER A 48 14.24 -12.31 -1.73
CA SER A 48 14.74 -10.96 -1.97
C SER A 48 14.46 -10.45 -3.39
N GLU A 49 14.56 -11.30 -4.39
CA GLU A 49 14.62 -10.92 -5.79
C GLU A 49 13.50 -11.53 -6.66
N GLY A 50 12.83 -12.56 -6.15
CA GLY A 50 11.85 -13.33 -6.91
C GLY A 50 12.47 -14.38 -7.83
N SER A 51 11.59 -15.24 -8.36
CA SER A 51 11.94 -16.31 -9.29
C SER A 51 12.00 -15.83 -10.74
N GLY A 52 12.56 -16.67 -11.60
CA GLY A 52 12.55 -16.48 -13.05
C GLY A 52 13.79 -15.79 -13.58
N THR A 53 13.71 -15.39 -14.85
CA THR A 53 14.82 -14.77 -15.56
C THR A 53 14.87 -13.27 -15.33
N LYS A 54 16.06 -12.75 -15.01
CA LYS A 54 16.31 -11.31 -14.87
C LYS A 54 17.69 -10.95 -15.38
N VAL A 55 17.86 -9.72 -15.85
CA VAL A 55 19.16 -9.18 -16.25
C VAL A 55 19.54 -8.07 -15.28
N ILE A 56 20.66 -8.21 -14.58
CA ILE A 56 21.21 -7.17 -13.69
C ILE A 56 22.61 -6.83 -14.19
N ASN A 57 22.83 -5.56 -14.54
CA ASN A 57 24.12 -5.05 -15.04
C ASN A 57 24.69 -5.90 -16.21
N GLY A 58 23.83 -6.34 -17.12
CA GLY A 58 24.21 -7.17 -18.28
C GLY A 58 24.42 -8.65 -17.98
N VAL A 59 24.27 -9.09 -16.72
CA VAL A 59 24.35 -10.51 -16.34
C VAL A 59 22.93 -11.08 -16.25
N THR A 60 22.69 -12.16 -16.99
CA THR A 60 21.43 -12.90 -16.93
C THR A 60 21.44 -13.90 -15.79
N TYR A 61 20.46 -13.80 -14.91
CA TYR A 61 20.15 -14.74 -13.84
C TYR A 61 18.87 -15.47 -14.17
N ASN A 62 18.75 -16.73 -13.77
CA ASN A 62 17.51 -17.49 -13.86
C ASN A 62 17.37 -18.39 -12.62
N SER A 63 16.38 -18.08 -11.78
CA SER A 63 16.13 -18.76 -10.50
C SER A 63 14.75 -19.42 -10.53
N PRO A 64 14.63 -20.64 -11.09
CA PRO A 64 13.35 -21.35 -11.15
C PRO A 64 12.98 -21.89 -9.77
N THR A 65 11.69 -21.96 -9.46
CA THR A 65 11.22 -22.69 -8.28
C THR A 65 11.13 -24.19 -8.53
N SER A 66 11.13 -24.99 -7.47
CA SER A 66 11.00 -26.46 -7.54
C SER A 66 9.70 -26.93 -8.19
N ASP A 67 8.65 -26.12 -8.14
CA ASP A 67 7.30 -26.44 -8.58
C ASP A 67 6.83 -25.61 -9.80
N GLY A 68 7.68 -24.72 -10.31
CA GLY A 68 7.37 -23.83 -11.43
C GLY A 68 6.43 -22.67 -11.10
N VAL A 69 5.96 -22.52 -9.85
CA VAL A 69 5.12 -21.41 -9.43
C VAL A 69 5.98 -20.16 -9.21
N ALA A 70 5.64 -19.07 -9.89
CA ALA A 70 6.39 -17.82 -9.77
C ALA A 70 6.32 -17.23 -8.35
N VAL A 71 7.47 -16.80 -7.84
CA VAL A 71 7.62 -16.08 -6.57
C VAL A 71 7.98 -14.62 -6.87
N ALA A 72 7.20 -13.70 -6.32
CA ALA A 72 7.54 -12.28 -6.31
C ALA A 72 8.51 -11.97 -5.16
N GLY A 73 9.59 -11.25 -5.45
CA GLY A 73 10.54 -10.81 -4.44
C GLY A 73 10.00 -9.65 -3.60
N ILE A 74 10.34 -9.63 -2.32
CA ILE A 74 9.97 -8.58 -1.36
C ILE A 74 11.06 -7.51 -1.17
N GLY A 75 12.16 -7.62 -1.92
CA GLY A 75 13.33 -6.75 -1.82
C GLY A 75 14.33 -7.21 -0.76
N ARG A 76 15.60 -6.84 -0.97
CA ARG A 76 16.72 -7.26 -0.11
C ARG A 76 16.60 -6.77 1.33
N ASP A 77 16.15 -5.53 1.53
CA ASP A 77 16.08 -4.93 2.87
C ASP A 77 15.08 -5.68 3.75
N ALA A 78 13.88 -5.95 3.23
CA ALA A 78 12.86 -6.71 3.96
C ALA A 78 13.30 -8.17 4.18
N ALA A 79 13.87 -8.82 3.16
CA ALA A 79 14.40 -10.17 3.28
C ALA A 79 15.49 -10.27 4.37
N LEU A 80 16.41 -9.30 4.41
CA LEU A 80 17.47 -9.21 5.42
C LEU A 80 16.88 -9.06 6.83
N GLN A 81 15.94 -8.13 7.03
CA GLN A 81 15.32 -7.90 8.34
C GLN A 81 14.60 -9.16 8.85
N ILE A 82 13.84 -9.83 7.98
CA ILE A 82 13.14 -11.07 8.32
C ILE A 82 14.12 -12.16 8.66
N TRP A 83 15.13 -12.40 7.82
CA TRP A 83 16.08 -13.49 8.03
C TRP A 83 16.91 -13.27 9.30
N TYR A 84 17.36 -12.04 9.54
CA TYR A 84 18.08 -11.67 10.76
C TYR A 84 17.22 -11.93 12.00
N LYS A 85 15.98 -11.43 12.03
CA LYS A 85 15.08 -11.63 13.17
C LYS A 85 14.72 -13.11 13.38
N ALA A 86 14.51 -13.87 12.30
CA ALA A 86 14.28 -15.31 12.35
C ALA A 86 15.44 -16.01 13.06
N LEU A 87 16.67 -15.74 12.61
CA LEU A 87 17.89 -16.33 13.14
C LEU A 87 18.12 -15.96 14.61
N THR A 88 17.95 -14.70 14.99
CA THR A 88 18.31 -14.22 16.33
C THR A 88 17.25 -14.44 17.39
N SER A 89 15.99 -14.68 17.00
CA SER A 89 14.87 -14.69 17.95
C SER A 89 14.01 -15.96 17.92
N TYR A 90 14.04 -16.73 16.82
CA TYR A 90 13.13 -17.86 16.64
C TYR A 90 13.82 -19.17 16.31
N MET A 91 15.05 -19.15 15.77
CA MET A 91 15.82 -20.35 15.50
C MET A 91 16.59 -20.81 16.74
N THR A 92 16.72 -22.13 16.87
CA THR A 92 17.55 -22.82 17.88
C THR A 92 18.60 -23.70 17.20
N SER A 93 19.47 -24.34 17.99
CA SER A 93 20.50 -25.27 17.49
C SER A 93 19.93 -26.52 16.78
N SER A 94 18.64 -26.84 16.95
CA SER A 94 17.97 -27.98 16.32
C SER A 94 17.07 -27.59 15.14
N THR A 95 17.16 -26.35 14.66
CA THR A 95 16.35 -25.85 13.55
C THR A 95 16.63 -26.61 12.26
N ASN A 96 15.61 -27.28 11.73
CA ASN A 96 15.61 -27.85 10.38
C ASN A 96 14.89 -26.92 9.38
N TYR A 97 14.80 -27.29 8.10
CA TYR A 97 14.15 -26.46 7.07
C TYR A 97 12.68 -26.12 7.37
N ALA A 98 11.90 -27.07 7.87
CA ALA A 98 10.51 -26.82 8.24
C ALA A 98 10.40 -25.84 9.42
N ALA A 99 11.25 -26.00 10.44
CA ALA A 99 11.33 -25.08 11.56
C ALA A 99 11.85 -23.69 11.14
N ALA A 100 12.78 -23.63 10.19
CA ALA A 100 13.28 -22.37 9.63
C ALA A 100 12.17 -21.60 8.90
N ARG A 101 11.29 -22.30 8.15
CA ARG A 101 10.09 -21.69 7.55
C ARG A 101 9.19 -21.09 8.63
N THR A 102 8.90 -21.84 9.69
CA THR A 102 8.09 -21.35 10.82
C THR A 102 8.72 -20.14 11.50
N ALA A 103 10.03 -20.18 11.75
CA ALA A 103 10.78 -19.06 12.33
C ALA A 103 10.72 -17.80 11.45
N ALA A 104 10.89 -17.95 10.14
CA ALA A 104 10.82 -16.84 9.19
C ALA A 104 9.39 -16.26 9.08
N LEU A 105 8.36 -17.10 9.11
CA LEU A 105 6.97 -16.64 9.13
C LEU A 105 6.64 -15.88 10.42
N ASN A 106 7.10 -16.37 11.58
CA ASN A 106 6.96 -15.67 12.85
C ASN A 106 7.67 -14.31 12.83
N ALA A 107 8.88 -14.25 12.26
CA ALA A 107 9.63 -13.00 12.10
C ALA A 107 8.91 -12.00 11.17
N ALA A 108 8.42 -12.46 10.02
CA ALA A 108 7.66 -11.62 9.09
C ALA A 108 6.34 -11.14 9.71
N GLY A 109 5.63 -12.01 10.42
CA GLY A 109 4.41 -11.66 11.14
C GLY A 109 4.66 -10.58 12.22
N ALA A 110 5.77 -10.69 12.96
CA ALA A 110 6.15 -9.71 13.97
C ALA A 110 6.62 -8.37 13.39
N LEU A 111 7.24 -8.35 12.20
CA LEU A 111 7.74 -7.14 11.55
C LEU A 111 6.68 -6.41 10.72
N TYR A 112 5.84 -7.16 10.01
CA TYR A 112 4.94 -6.61 8.98
C TYR A 112 3.47 -7.01 9.15
N GLY A 113 3.15 -7.96 10.03
CA GLY A 113 1.82 -8.54 10.20
C GLY A 113 1.61 -9.80 9.35
N THR A 114 0.75 -10.72 9.81
CA THR A 114 0.47 -12.00 9.12
C THR A 114 -0.31 -11.83 7.81
N ASN A 115 -0.95 -10.67 7.62
CA ASN A 115 -1.68 -10.31 6.40
C ASN A 115 -0.85 -9.40 5.48
N SER A 116 0.48 -9.49 5.53
CA SER A 116 1.38 -8.68 4.70
C SER A 116 1.88 -9.43 3.46
N ALA A 117 2.28 -8.68 2.43
CA ALA A 117 2.98 -9.24 1.28
C ALA A 117 4.31 -9.91 1.70
N GLN A 118 4.98 -9.41 2.74
CA GLN A 118 6.21 -9.98 3.28
C GLN A 118 5.98 -11.37 3.90
N TYR A 119 4.90 -11.53 4.67
CA TYR A 119 4.53 -12.82 5.24
C TYR A 119 4.23 -13.85 4.15
N ALA A 120 3.45 -13.46 3.13
CA ALA A 120 3.19 -14.32 1.99
C ALA A 120 4.46 -14.61 1.17
N GLY A 121 5.33 -13.61 1.00
CA GLY A 121 6.61 -13.74 0.31
C GLY A 121 7.53 -14.77 0.97
N VAL A 122 7.61 -14.80 2.31
CA VAL A 122 8.33 -15.86 3.04
C VAL A 122 7.73 -17.23 2.73
N GLY A 123 6.42 -17.39 2.84
CA GLY A 123 5.75 -18.65 2.54
C GLY A 123 6.04 -19.15 1.13
N ASN A 124 5.98 -18.23 0.15
CA ASN A 124 6.20 -18.51 -1.27
C ASN A 124 7.66 -18.82 -1.60
N ALA A 125 8.63 -18.13 -0.99
CA ALA A 125 10.05 -18.42 -1.19
C ALA A 125 10.44 -19.78 -0.62
N PHE A 126 9.90 -20.17 0.54
CA PHE A 126 10.10 -21.51 1.08
C PHE A 126 9.39 -22.59 0.25
N ALA A 127 8.17 -22.33 -0.23
CA ALA A 127 7.49 -23.26 -1.13
C ALA A 127 8.28 -23.46 -2.44
N GLY A 128 8.88 -22.39 -2.96
CA GLY A 128 9.72 -22.43 -4.15
C GLY A 128 11.02 -23.24 -4.01
N ILE A 129 11.43 -23.58 -2.78
CA ILE A 129 12.51 -24.56 -2.50
C ILE A 129 11.96 -25.88 -1.95
N ASN A 130 10.70 -26.22 -2.21
CA ASN A 130 10.02 -27.43 -1.75
C ASN A 130 9.91 -27.55 -0.21
N VAL A 131 9.69 -26.44 0.49
CA VAL A 131 9.46 -26.43 1.94
C VAL A 131 8.09 -25.81 2.23
N GLY A 132 7.09 -26.67 2.42
CA GLY A 132 5.71 -26.25 2.69
C GLY A 132 5.01 -25.66 1.47
N SER A 133 3.81 -25.12 1.69
CA SER A 133 2.94 -24.63 0.61
C SER A 133 3.08 -23.12 0.40
N HIS A 134 2.74 -22.68 -0.82
CA HIS A 134 2.56 -21.28 -1.17
C HIS A 134 1.48 -20.62 -0.30
N ILE A 135 1.66 -19.33 -0.03
CA ILE A 135 0.70 -18.47 0.66
C ILE A 135 0.23 -17.42 -0.33
N THR A 136 -1.07 -17.38 -0.59
CA THR A 136 -1.66 -16.34 -1.43
C THR A 136 -1.37 -14.98 -0.81
N PRO A 137 -0.68 -14.07 -1.52
CA PRO A 137 -0.50 -12.72 -1.04
C PRO A 137 -1.87 -12.07 -0.80
N PRO A 138 -2.03 -11.29 0.28
CA PRO A 138 -3.19 -10.42 0.40
C PRO A 138 -3.25 -9.53 -0.84
N SER A 139 -4.45 -9.20 -1.32
CA SER A 139 -4.58 -8.13 -2.30
C SER A 139 -3.99 -6.87 -1.66
N SER A 140 -2.81 -6.46 -2.15
CA SER A 140 -2.17 -5.20 -1.74
C SER A 140 -3.12 -4.09 -2.17
N GLY A 141 -3.75 -3.44 -1.20
CA GLY A 141 -4.86 -2.54 -1.48
C GLY A 141 -5.00 -1.51 -0.39
N VAL A 142 -4.92 -0.25 -0.80
CA VAL A 142 -5.43 0.85 0.01
C VAL A 142 -6.90 0.99 -0.32
N THR A 143 -7.75 0.91 0.69
CA THR A 143 -9.19 1.14 0.55
C THR A 143 -9.48 2.54 1.05
N VAL A 144 -10.11 3.36 0.20
CA VAL A 144 -10.60 4.69 0.58
C VAL A 144 -12.11 4.62 0.62
N THR A 145 -12.69 4.84 1.79
CA THR A 145 -14.15 4.88 1.94
C THR A 145 -14.66 6.18 1.32
N ASN A 146 -15.54 6.06 0.34
CA ASN A 146 -16.17 7.22 -0.26
C ASN A 146 -17.05 7.95 0.78
N PRO A 147 -16.83 9.24 1.07
CA PRO A 147 -17.62 9.98 2.06
C PRO A 147 -19.05 10.31 1.59
N GLY A 148 -19.38 9.98 0.33
CA GLY A 148 -20.61 10.41 -0.33
C GLY A 148 -20.52 11.87 -0.78
N SER A 149 -21.55 12.31 -1.50
CA SER A 149 -21.67 13.70 -1.96
C SER A 149 -21.65 14.68 -0.79
N GLN A 150 -20.88 15.76 -0.92
CA GLN A 150 -20.73 16.80 0.10
C GLN A 150 -21.42 18.09 -0.33
N SER A 151 -21.89 18.87 0.64
CA SER A 151 -22.50 20.18 0.43
C SER A 151 -21.96 21.18 1.45
N SER A 152 -21.71 22.41 1.00
CA SER A 152 -21.20 23.50 1.85
C SER A 152 -21.69 24.85 1.35
N THR A 153 -21.39 25.90 2.11
CA THR A 153 -21.79 27.27 1.82
C THR A 153 -20.56 28.17 1.72
N VAL A 154 -20.53 29.06 0.72
CA VAL A 154 -19.43 30.03 0.56
C VAL A 154 -19.21 30.80 1.87
N GLY A 155 -17.96 30.88 2.32
CA GLY A 155 -17.57 31.60 3.53
C GLY A 155 -17.72 30.84 4.85
N THR A 156 -18.28 29.63 4.83
CA THR A 156 -18.43 28.77 6.03
C THR A 156 -17.30 27.74 6.12
N ALA A 157 -16.58 27.70 7.23
CA ALA A 157 -15.51 26.73 7.43
C ALA A 157 -16.03 25.28 7.39
N VAL A 158 -15.27 24.39 6.78
CA VAL A 158 -15.55 22.95 6.67
C VAL A 158 -14.39 22.13 7.22
N SER A 159 -14.72 20.97 7.80
CA SER A 159 -13.78 19.91 8.18
C SER A 159 -14.40 18.55 7.88
N LEU A 160 -13.78 17.77 7.00
CA LEU A 160 -14.19 16.43 6.60
C LEU A 160 -13.03 15.44 6.75
N GLN A 161 -13.24 14.37 7.51
CA GLN A 161 -12.26 13.29 7.67
C GLN A 161 -12.41 12.27 6.54
N VAL A 162 -11.32 12.02 5.80
CA VAL A 162 -11.25 10.88 4.88
C VAL A 162 -10.94 9.61 5.66
N GLN A 163 -11.76 8.58 5.46
CA GLN A 163 -11.55 7.25 6.04
C GLN A 163 -10.84 6.35 5.02
N ALA A 164 -9.68 5.81 5.41
CA ALA A 164 -8.92 4.88 4.59
C ALA A 164 -8.21 3.83 5.45
N SER A 165 -7.94 2.67 4.84
CA SER A 165 -7.16 1.59 5.43
C SER A 165 -6.22 1.00 4.39
N SER A 166 -5.14 0.36 4.84
CA SER A 166 -4.28 -0.46 3.99
C SER A 166 -4.11 -1.84 4.62
N THR A 167 -3.96 -2.85 3.77
CA THR A 167 -3.48 -4.18 4.18
C THR A 167 -1.99 -4.18 4.54
N ASN A 168 -1.24 -3.13 4.16
CA ASN A 168 0.16 -2.92 4.54
C ASN A 168 0.28 -2.07 5.80
N SER A 169 1.33 -2.34 6.59
CA SER A 169 1.68 -1.54 7.76
C SER A 169 2.41 -0.24 7.37
N GLY A 170 2.34 0.76 8.24
CA GLY A 170 2.99 2.06 8.05
C GLY A 170 2.00 3.22 7.87
N ALA A 171 2.55 4.42 7.73
CA ALA A 171 1.75 5.63 7.58
C ALA A 171 1.09 5.71 6.18
N LEU A 172 -0.11 6.28 6.14
CA LEU A 172 -0.79 6.64 4.91
C LEU A 172 -0.49 8.09 4.54
N THR A 173 -0.34 8.36 3.26
CA THR A 173 -0.19 9.71 2.72
C THR A 173 -1.41 10.06 1.87
N TYR A 174 -1.98 11.24 2.11
CA TYR A 174 -3.22 11.69 1.50
C TYR A 174 -2.97 12.83 0.50
N SER A 175 -3.71 12.82 -0.60
CA SER A 175 -3.74 13.90 -1.58
C SER A 175 -5.14 14.02 -2.16
N ALA A 176 -5.49 15.22 -2.63
CA ALA A 176 -6.80 15.50 -3.19
C ALA A 176 -6.66 16.44 -4.39
N SER A 177 -7.53 16.23 -5.37
CA SER A 177 -7.66 17.09 -6.55
C SER A 177 -9.13 17.42 -6.78
N GLY A 178 -9.42 18.54 -7.45
CA GLY A 178 -10.79 18.99 -7.70
C GLY A 178 -11.55 19.40 -6.43
N LEU A 179 -10.84 19.84 -5.38
CA LEU A 179 -11.45 20.45 -4.21
C LEU A 179 -12.00 21.85 -4.55
N PRO A 180 -13.11 22.28 -3.93
CA PRO A 180 -13.54 23.67 -3.96
C PRO A 180 -12.42 24.63 -3.56
N THR A 181 -12.32 25.78 -4.25
CA THR A 181 -11.34 26.82 -3.93
C THR A 181 -11.44 27.23 -2.46
N GLY A 182 -10.32 27.19 -1.74
CA GLY A 182 -10.26 27.50 -0.31
C GLY A 182 -10.28 26.28 0.61
N LEU A 183 -10.46 25.06 0.06
CA LEU A 183 -10.26 23.80 0.77
C LEU A 183 -8.92 23.15 0.41
N SER A 184 -8.34 22.42 1.35
CA SER A 184 -7.13 21.63 1.17
C SER A 184 -7.20 20.35 1.99
N ILE A 185 -6.40 19.34 1.65
CA ILE A 185 -6.26 18.11 2.44
C ILE A 185 -4.92 18.10 3.18
N ASN A 186 -4.93 17.74 4.46
CA ASN A 186 -3.72 17.47 5.20
C ASN A 186 -3.16 16.09 4.79
N SER A 187 -1.91 16.07 4.30
CA SER A 187 -1.29 14.87 3.74
C SER A 187 -1.03 13.75 4.74
N SER A 188 -1.03 14.03 6.04
CA SER A 188 -0.74 13.05 7.09
C SER A 188 -1.98 12.60 7.86
N THR A 189 -3.00 13.47 7.98
CA THR A 189 -4.23 13.16 8.74
C THR A 189 -5.42 12.82 7.85
N GLY A 190 -5.39 13.18 6.56
CA GLY A 190 -6.51 12.98 5.65
C GLY A 190 -7.70 13.91 5.90
N VAL A 191 -7.55 14.93 6.75
CA VAL A 191 -8.59 15.94 6.98
C VAL A 191 -8.60 16.91 5.80
N ILE A 192 -9.75 17.00 5.12
CA ILE A 192 -10.05 18.08 4.19
C ILE A 192 -10.64 19.24 5.00
N SER A 193 -10.01 20.41 4.97
CA SER A 193 -10.48 21.59 5.71
C SER A 193 -10.22 22.90 4.99
N GLY A 194 -10.90 23.95 5.45
CA GLY A 194 -10.77 25.32 4.94
C GLY A 194 -12.12 26.02 4.82
N THR A 195 -12.15 27.11 4.07
CA THR A 195 -13.37 27.91 3.84
C THR A 195 -13.56 28.08 2.34
N PRO A 196 -14.61 27.50 1.74
CA PRO A 196 -14.82 27.57 0.31
C PRO A 196 -15.20 29.01 -0.10
N SER A 197 -14.57 29.52 -1.16
CA SER A 197 -14.72 30.91 -1.59
C SER A 197 -15.56 31.10 -2.87
N ALA A 198 -15.83 30.02 -3.60
CA ALA A 198 -16.57 30.08 -4.86
C ALA A 198 -17.69 29.02 -4.89
N ALA A 199 -18.92 29.48 -5.17
CA ALA A 199 -20.05 28.60 -5.41
C ALA A 199 -19.85 27.78 -6.70
N GLY A 200 -20.35 26.56 -6.72
CA GLY A 200 -20.19 25.65 -7.86
C GLY A 200 -20.30 24.18 -7.48
N SER A 201 -20.28 23.32 -8.50
CA SER A 201 -20.18 21.88 -8.32
C SER A 201 -18.77 21.42 -8.71
N TYR A 202 -18.13 20.68 -7.82
CA TYR A 202 -16.76 20.22 -7.96
C TYR A 202 -16.74 18.69 -7.95
N SER A 203 -15.91 18.08 -8.79
CA SER A 203 -15.63 16.65 -8.74
C SER A 203 -14.31 16.45 -8.00
N THR A 204 -14.40 16.04 -6.74
CA THR A 204 -13.24 15.85 -5.86
C THR A 204 -12.78 14.41 -5.90
N THR A 205 -11.50 14.19 -6.17
CA THR A 205 -10.86 12.88 -6.08
C THR A 205 -9.81 12.90 -4.97
N VAL A 206 -9.97 12.00 -4.00
CA VAL A 206 -8.97 11.73 -2.96
C VAL A 206 -8.15 10.51 -3.36
N THR A 207 -6.84 10.62 -3.23
CA THR A 207 -5.88 9.52 -3.43
C THR A 207 -5.10 9.31 -2.14
N VAL A 208 -5.12 8.07 -1.66
CA VAL A 208 -4.37 7.64 -0.47
C VAL A 208 -3.31 6.64 -0.92
N LYS A 209 -2.08 6.85 -0.47
CA LYS A 209 -0.92 6.02 -0.78
C LYS A 209 -0.37 5.44 0.52
N ASP A 210 -0.05 4.16 0.55
CA ASP A 210 0.64 3.56 1.69
C ASP A 210 2.17 3.63 1.55
N SER A 211 2.85 3.16 2.59
CA SER A 211 4.32 3.11 2.70
C SER A 211 5.00 2.30 1.58
N THR A 212 4.30 1.33 0.99
CA THR A 212 4.80 0.48 -0.10
C THR A 212 4.57 1.09 -1.47
N GLY A 213 3.74 2.14 -1.52
CA GLY A 213 3.36 2.85 -2.72
C GLY A 213 2.09 2.36 -3.40
N ALA A 214 1.38 1.39 -2.79
CA ALA A 214 0.04 1.03 -3.24
C ALA A 214 -0.91 2.22 -3.02
N THR A 215 -1.86 2.39 -3.92
CA THR A 215 -2.80 3.51 -3.91
C THR A 215 -4.25 3.07 -3.91
N GLY A 216 -5.10 3.87 -3.27
CA GLY A 216 -6.55 3.77 -3.27
C GLY A 216 -7.14 5.14 -3.56
N THR A 217 -8.30 5.16 -4.22
CA THR A 217 -8.94 6.41 -4.62
C THR A 217 -10.43 6.39 -4.34
N ALA A 218 -10.98 7.55 -3.99
CA ALA A 218 -12.42 7.79 -3.97
C ALA A 218 -12.74 9.12 -4.65
N THR A 219 -13.74 9.11 -5.53
CA THR A 219 -14.24 10.32 -6.21
C THR A 219 -15.67 10.59 -5.79
N PHE A 220 -15.98 11.84 -5.46
CA PHE A 220 -17.30 12.27 -5.04
C PHE A 220 -17.57 13.72 -5.47
N SER A 221 -18.86 14.09 -5.51
CA SER A 221 -19.27 15.45 -5.84
C SER A 221 -19.26 16.34 -4.60
N TRP A 222 -18.81 17.59 -4.75
CA TRP A 222 -18.90 18.60 -3.71
C TRP A 222 -19.64 19.83 -4.25
N THR A 223 -20.79 20.15 -3.66
CA THR A 223 -21.57 21.33 -4.03
C THR A 223 -21.31 22.46 -3.05
N VAL A 224 -20.93 23.63 -3.55
CA VAL A 224 -20.84 24.87 -2.77
C VAL A 224 -21.98 25.78 -3.19
N SER A 225 -22.90 26.03 -2.27
CA SER A 225 -23.99 26.99 -2.47
C SER A 225 -23.52 28.39 -2.07
N THR A 226 -24.06 29.42 -2.72
CA THR A 226 -23.86 30.80 -2.27
C THR A 226 -24.32 30.93 -0.82
N SER A 227 -23.57 31.69 -0.01
CA SER A 227 -24.08 32.14 1.28
C SER A 227 -25.43 32.77 1.06
N GLY A 228 -26.46 32.26 1.75
CA GLY A 228 -27.82 32.74 1.65
C GLY A 228 -27.88 34.19 2.14
N GLY A 229 -27.46 35.12 1.30
CA GLY A 229 -28.01 36.46 1.32
C GLY A 229 -29.44 36.29 0.87
N GLY A 230 -30.37 36.19 1.83
CA GLY A 230 -31.74 36.56 1.56
C GLY A 230 -31.67 37.89 0.82
N GLY A 231 -32.05 37.87 -0.45
CA GLY A 231 -32.14 39.06 -1.27
C GLY A 231 -33.26 39.92 -0.70
N CYS A 232 -32.98 40.69 0.35
CA CYS A 232 -33.52 42.03 0.42
C CYS A 232 -32.87 42.78 -0.75
N SER A 233 -33.39 42.56 -1.96
CA SER A 233 -33.31 43.59 -2.98
C SER A 233 -33.99 44.81 -2.37
N SER A 234 -33.40 45.99 -2.52
CA SER A 234 -33.99 47.27 -2.10
C SER A 234 -35.30 47.62 -2.83
N THR A 235 -35.92 46.66 -3.52
CA THR A 235 -37.14 46.81 -4.32
C THR A 235 -38.38 46.26 -3.63
N GLN A 236 -38.27 45.62 -2.45
CA GLN A 236 -39.44 45.19 -1.66
C GLN A 236 -39.72 46.12 -0.48
N LEU A 237 -39.68 47.44 -0.70
CA LEU A 237 -40.62 48.31 -0.01
C LEU A 237 -41.98 48.03 -0.65
N LEU A 238 -42.94 47.53 0.13
CA LEU A 238 -44.34 47.57 -0.27
C LEU A 238 -44.69 49.05 -0.51
N ALA A 239 -44.65 49.50 -1.76
CA ALA A 239 -45.40 50.68 -2.16
C ALA A 239 -46.87 50.25 -2.22
N ASN A 240 -47.59 50.44 -1.11
CA ASN A 240 -49.05 50.40 -1.10
C ASN A 240 -49.55 51.67 -1.82
N PRO A 241 -50.11 51.61 -3.05
CA PRO A 241 -50.57 52.82 -3.74
C PRO A 241 -51.97 53.26 -3.28
N GLY A 242 -52.58 52.59 -2.31
CA GLY A 242 -53.96 52.84 -1.90
C GLY A 242 -54.11 53.00 -0.41
N PHE A 243 -53.90 54.21 0.11
CA PHE A 243 -54.64 54.68 1.27
C PHE A 243 -54.62 56.21 1.30
N GLU A 244 -55.75 56.77 0.90
CA GLU A 244 -56.30 58.09 1.20
C GLU A 244 -55.59 58.88 2.32
N SER A 245 -55.14 60.11 1.99
CA SER A 245 -55.25 61.23 2.92
C SER A 245 -55.64 62.47 2.13
N GLY A 246 -56.95 62.69 2.03
CA GLY A 246 -57.51 63.90 1.41
C GLY A 246 -57.13 65.15 2.18
N ASN A 247 -57.11 66.28 1.48
CA ASN A 247 -57.85 67.49 1.85
C ASN A 247 -57.72 68.56 0.75
N THR A 248 -58.60 68.55 -0.25
CA THR A 248 -59.02 69.79 -0.93
C THR A 248 -60.42 69.58 -1.51
N GLY A 249 -61.39 70.28 -0.94
CA GLY A 249 -62.77 70.31 -1.41
C GLY A 249 -62.90 70.99 -2.77
N TRP A 250 -63.85 70.50 -3.56
CA TRP A 250 -64.31 71.14 -4.78
C TRP A 250 -65.57 71.95 -4.49
N THR A 251 -65.58 73.22 -4.91
CA THR A 251 -66.81 73.99 -5.15
C THR A 251 -67.18 73.86 -6.63
N ALA A 252 -68.50 73.78 -6.85
CA ALA A 252 -69.18 73.50 -8.12
C ALA A 252 -68.88 74.49 -9.25
#